data_AF-A0A2N6VJB8-F1
#
_entry.id   AF-A0A2N6VJB8-F1
#
_cell.length_a   1.000
_cell.length_b   1.000
_cell.length_c   1.000
_cell.angle_alpha   90.00
_cell.angle_beta   90.00
_cell.angle_gamma   90.00
#
_symmetry.space_group_name_H-M   'P 1'
#
loop_
_entity.id
_entity.type
_entity.pdbx_description
1 polymer ?
#
loop_
_entity_poly.entity_id
_entity_poly.type
_entity_poly.pdbx_seq_one_letter_code
_entity_poly.pdbx_strand_id
1 'polypeptide(L)' 'PGRMEVVSEQAPRAIVDYSHTPDAIEKALAGLSGQPLVVVCGAGGERDDSKRPLMGRAAAENADVVIITDDNPRSEDPAT' A
#
# COMPACT_ATOMS: atom_id res chain seq x y z
N PRO A 1 -11.70 -6.99 -9.89
CA PRO A 1 -10.35 -7.41 -9.43
C PRO A 1 -9.55 -6.21 -8.87
N GLY A 2 -8.82 -6.39 -7.78
CA GLY A 2 -7.95 -5.41 -7.14
C GLY A 2 -8.66 -4.28 -6.39
N ARG A 3 -9.80 -4.55 -5.77
CA ARG A 3 -10.53 -3.61 -4.89
C ARG A 3 -11.02 -4.36 -3.67
N MET A 4 -10.25 -4.31 -2.57
CA MET A 4 -10.45 -5.16 -1.39
C MET A 4 -10.68 -6.64 -1.75
N GLU A 5 -9.99 -7.12 -2.79
CA GLU A 5 -10.17 -8.47 -3.32
C GLU A 5 -9.46 -9.46 -2.42
N VAL A 6 -10.22 -10.36 -1.79
CA VAL A 6 -9.65 -11.43 -0.99
C VAL A 6 -9.12 -12.51 -1.93
N VAL A 7 -7.80 -12.72 -1.90
CA VAL A 7 -7.10 -13.74 -2.71
C VAL A 7 -6.70 -14.96 -1.90
N SER A 8 -6.73 -14.87 -0.56
CA SER A 8 -6.63 -16.00 0.37
C SER A 8 -7.42 -15.74 1.64
N GLU A 9 -8.24 -16.71 2.06
CA GLU A 9 -8.92 -16.70 3.37
C GLU A 9 -8.15 -17.46 4.46
N GLN A 10 -7.12 -18.22 4.08
CA GLN A 10 -6.25 -18.92 5.03
C GLN A 10 -5.32 -17.94 5.74
N ALA A 11 -4.84 -18.27 6.95
CA ALA A 11 -3.91 -17.40 7.68
C ALA A 11 -2.49 -17.43 7.05
N PRO A 12 -1.90 -16.26 6.70
CA PRO A 12 -2.49 -14.93 6.80
C PRO A 12 -3.47 -14.64 5.65
N ARG A 13 -4.62 -14.01 5.99
CA ARG A 13 -5.60 -13.56 4.99
C ARG A 13 -4.90 -12.58 4.04
N ALA A 14 -5.06 -12.77 2.74
CA ALA A 14 -4.42 -11.94 1.73
C ALA A 14 -5.45 -11.15 0.94
N ILE A 15 -5.21 -9.84 0.80
CA ILE A 15 -6.10 -8.89 0.13
C ILE A 15 -5.29 -8.08 -0.87
N VAL A 16 -5.83 -7.91 -2.07
CA VAL A 16 -5.28 -7.04 -3.11
C VAL A 16 -6.20 -5.83 -3.29
N ASP A 17 -5.62 -4.64 -3.18
CA ASP A 17 -6.29 -3.37 -3.40
C ASP A 17 -5.44 -2.44 -4.29
N TYR A 18 -6.09 -1.51 -4.99
CA TYR A 18 -5.48 -0.60 -5.97
C TYR A 18 -5.16 0.78 -5.40
N SER A 19 -5.22 0.94 -4.08
CA SER A 19 -4.91 2.18 -3.39
C SER A 19 -3.51 2.68 -3.74
N HIS A 20 -3.46 3.80 -4.48
CA HIS A 20 -2.23 4.45 -4.94
C HIS A 20 -2.23 5.95 -4.61
N THR A 21 -3.04 6.36 -3.64
CA THR A 21 -3.08 7.70 -3.05
C THR A 21 -3.09 7.58 -1.52
N PRO A 22 -2.64 8.60 -0.76
CA PRO A 22 -2.62 8.54 0.70
C PRO A 22 -4.00 8.24 1.31
N ASP A 23 -5.04 8.97 0.86
CA ASP A 23 -6.43 8.80 1.32
C ASP A 23 -7.00 7.42 1.00
N ALA A 24 -6.65 6.84 -0.16
CA ALA A 24 -7.10 5.49 -0.51
C ALA A 24 -6.45 4.43 0.40
N ILE A 25 -5.14 4.55 0.66
CA ILE A 25 -4.42 3.67 1.59
C ILE A 25 -5.04 3.74 2.98
N GLU A 26 -5.23 4.95 3.52
CA GLU A 26 -5.83 5.15 4.84
C GLU A 26 -7.21 4.47 4.92
N LYS A 27 -8.08 4.70 3.94
CA LYS A 27 -9.43 4.09 3.91
C LYS A 27 -9.38 2.57 3.81
N ALA A 28 -8.50 2.02 2.98
CA ALA A 28 -8.36 0.58 2.81
C ALA A 28 -7.91 -0.09 4.12
N LEU A 29 -6.92 0.48 4.79
CA LEU A 29 -6.37 -0.07 6.04
C LEU A 29 -7.29 0.14 7.24
N ALA A 30 -7.97 1.28 7.33
CA ALA A 30 -8.96 1.55 8.39
C ALA A 30 -10.08 0.49 8.39
N GLY A 31 -10.50 0.04 7.20
CA GLY A 31 -11.49 -1.04 7.03
C GLY A 31 -11.00 -2.42 7.47
N LEU A 32 -9.70 -2.58 7.75
CA LEU A 32 -9.07 -3.82 8.20
C LEU A 32 -8.53 -3.74 9.64
N SER A 33 -8.78 -2.63 10.33
CA SER A 33 -8.28 -2.38 11.69
C SER A 33 -8.73 -3.44 12.71
N GLY A 34 -7.94 -3.63 13.77
CA GLY A 34 -8.21 -4.58 14.85
C GLY A 34 -7.60 -5.97 14.67
N GLN A 35 -6.81 -6.19 13.62
CA GLN A 35 -5.98 -7.37 13.40
C GLN A 35 -4.54 -6.94 13.10
N PRO A 36 -3.53 -7.79 13.31
CA PRO A 36 -2.18 -7.50 12.85
C PRO A 36 -2.15 -7.33 11.32
N LEU A 37 -1.67 -6.19 10.85
CA LEU A 37 -1.62 -5.82 9.43
C LEU A 37 -0.18 -5.68 8.92
N VAL A 38 0.09 -6.38 7.82
CA VAL A 38 1.27 -6.17 6.99
C VAL A 38 0.81 -5.56 5.67
N VAL A 39 1.43 -4.46 5.28
CA VAL A 39 1.15 -3.77 4.02
C VAL A 39 2.37 -3.83 3.13
N VAL A 40 2.16 -4.24 1.88
CA VAL A 40 3.16 -4.16 0.81
C VAL A 40 2.71 -3.06 -0.13
N CYS A 41 3.51 -2.02 -0.32
CA CYS A 41 3.17 -0.91 -1.21
C CYS A 41 4.40 -0.30 -1.89
N GLY A 42 4.14 0.40 -2.99
CA GLY A 42 5.12 1.15 -3.75
C GLY A 42 4.50 2.43 -4.30
N ALA A 43 5.28 3.16 -5.10
CA ALA A 43 4.78 4.32 -5.83
C ALA A 43 5.36 4.37 -7.24
N GLY A 44 4.53 4.79 -8.20
CA GLY A 44 4.92 4.98 -9.60
C GLY A 44 6.02 6.02 -9.79
N GLY A 45 7.06 5.67 -10.53
CA GLY A 45 8.12 6.59 -10.97
C GLY A 45 7.65 7.55 -12.08
N GLU A 46 8.34 8.67 -12.30
CA GLU A 46 8.01 9.72 -13.29
C GLU A 46 6.55 10.24 -13.18
N ARG A 47 5.99 10.23 -11.97
CA ARG A 47 4.62 10.68 -11.65
C ARG A 47 4.68 11.67 -10.50
N ASP A 48 3.54 11.89 -9.87
CA ASP A 48 3.41 12.63 -8.62
C ASP A 48 4.28 11.97 -7.53
N ASP A 49 5.43 12.57 -7.27
CA ASP A 49 6.38 12.21 -6.22
C ASP A 49 5.97 12.79 -4.86
N SER A 50 5.24 13.91 -4.87
CA SER A 50 4.81 14.62 -3.66
C SER A 50 3.93 13.75 -2.74
N LYS A 51 3.22 12.77 -3.30
CA LYS A 51 2.42 11.81 -2.52
C LYS A 51 3.23 10.68 -1.89
N ARG A 52 4.46 10.39 -2.33
CA ARG A 52 5.27 9.26 -1.82
C ARG A 52 5.44 9.28 -0.30
N PRO A 53 5.92 10.39 0.33
CA PRO A 53 6.05 10.44 1.78
C PRO A 53 4.69 10.36 2.50
N LEU A 54 3.63 10.88 1.88
CA LEU A 54 2.27 10.85 2.43
C LEU A 54 1.67 9.44 2.40
N MET A 55 1.91 8.67 1.33
CA MET A 55 1.51 7.27 1.22
C MET A 55 2.23 6.41 2.25
N GLY A 56 3.55 6.59 2.40
CA GLY A 56 4.34 5.89 3.42
C GLY A 56 3.86 6.21 4.84
N ARG A 57 3.54 7.47 5.12
CA ARG A 57 2.94 7.89 6.39
C ARG A 57 1.58 7.25 6.64
N ALA A 58 0.68 7.29 5.66
CA ALA A 58 -0.65 6.68 5.78
C ALA A 58 -0.57 5.17 6.06
N ALA A 59 0.38 4.47 5.41
CA ALA A 59 0.63 3.06 5.69
C ALA A 59 1.20 2.84 7.10
N ALA A 60 2.20 3.62 7.51
CA ALA A 60 2.86 3.48 8.82
C ALA A 60 1.95 3.82 10.01
N GLU A 61 0.98 4.71 9.82
CA GLU A 61 0.00 5.06 10.87
C GLU A 61 -1.09 3.99 11.03
N ASN A 62 -1.32 3.13 10.02
CA ASN A 62 -2.46 2.20 9.99
C ASN A 62 -2.07 0.71 9.88
N ALA A 63 -0.78 0.37 9.78
CA ALA A 63 -0.28 -1.00 9.71
C ALA A 63 0.84 -1.25 10.71
N ASP A 64 0.97 -2.49 11.17
CA ASP A 64 2.04 -2.89 12.09
C ASP A 64 3.38 -3.05 11.38
N VAL A 65 3.35 -3.50 10.13
CA VAL A 65 4.53 -3.65 9.27
C VAL A 65 4.26 -3.06 7.90
N VAL A 66 5.16 -2.20 7.44
CA VAL A 66 5.16 -1.65 6.09
C VAL A 66 6.35 -2.19 5.32
N ILE A 67 6.08 -2.84 4.20
CA ILE A 67 7.07 -3.34 3.24
C ILE A 67 7.00 -2.44 2.02
N ILE A 68 8.05 -1.66 1.81
CA ILE A 68 8.19 -0.81 0.63
C ILE A 68 8.83 -1.63 -0.49
N THR A 69 8.25 -1.56 -1.68
CA THR A 69 8.71 -2.24 -2.89
C THR A 69 8.42 -1.37 -4.11
N ASP A 70 8.94 -1.79 -5.26
CA ASP A 70 8.72 -1.09 -6.53
C ASP A 70 7.27 -1.27 -7.00
N ASP A 71 6.63 -0.17 -7.42
CA ASP A 71 5.38 -0.17 -8.19
C ASP A 71 5.60 0.69 -9.44
N ASN A 72 5.75 0.06 -10.60
CA ASN A 72 5.93 0.75 -11.88
C ASN A 72 7.02 1.87 -11.84
N PRO A 73 8.30 1.53 -11.61
CA PRO A 73 9.38 2.52 -11.49
C PRO A 73 9.64 3.31 -12.79
N ARG A 74 9.18 2.79 -13.95
CA ARG A 74 9.44 3.35 -15.29
C ARG A 74 10.96 3.47 -15.51
N SER A 75 11.45 4.66 -15.86
CA SER A 75 12.88 4.93 -16.07
C SER A 75 13.52 5.65 -14.87
N GLU A 76 12.78 5.87 -13.78
CA GLU A 76 13.33 6.39 -12.53
C GLU A 76 14.10 5.28 -11.80
N ASP A 77 15.14 5.66 -11.05
CA ASP A 77 15.82 4.72 -10.15
C ASP A 77 14.84 4.29 -9.04
N PRO A 78 14.51 2.99 -8.91
CA PRO A 78 13.54 2.51 -7.93
C PRO A 78 13.89 2.88 -6.47
N ALA A 79 15.16 3.18 -6.18
CA ALA A 79 15.60 3.55 -4.84
C ALA A 79 15.42 5.04 -4.49
N THR A 80 14.79 5.84 -5.36
CA THR A 80 14.58 7.31 -5.19
C THR A 80 13.25 7.64 -4.53
#